data_AF-A0A2S6QN32-F1
#
_entry.id   AF-A0A2S6QN32-F1
#
_cell.length_a   1.000
_cell.length_b   1.000
_cell.length_c   1.000
_cell.angle_alpha   90.00
_cell.angle_beta   90.00
_cell.angle_gamma   90.00
#
_symmetry.space_group_name_H-M   'P 1'
#
loop_
_entity.id
_entity.type
_entity.pdbx_description
1 polymer ?
#
loop_
_entity_poly.entity_id
_entity_poly.type
_entity_poly.pdbx_seq_one_letter_code
_entity_poly.pdbx_strand_id
1 'polypeptide(L)'
;MKLKRILTTAIAVVISLGMFGINIANAAGTYSISCKNDAYGMHLGTDYTQVAYVYDANAAAGMSGNGIADEHRQYLIGGPNDANAAAYVGNDCIYSGAGDTNGTAVVAADVARLAVGAIVGAVSNRIDMAYAARETSASATGLSFSTQDDGFAMSANGLVGGLSLWGDFGNSDVENTQSFTNVRLDSMRYSGDASSYSLGVDKAFGKALIGLVVSNLDTDFTTTFNDGTYKQDIDTYGIYVAYKTSMLQIDLGMGQGDSTISTTRRDLGNDKVITGSTTADVEYSNARIAANFTRGKFTIVPSASYRSMDMDIAAFTDVRPSDDSATVAGGEATIFSTSNATLTTTDDSIAARSVTSETMSVGLNISANLGKVVPYIVMSYDSEDTTKAAYKAEVGTDGNNSETAASNYSNSVTIGGGVNFMLGSHITGGVRAGSITGRDDWEENYMSGNISIGF
;
A
#
# COMPACT_ATOMS: atom_id res chain seq x y z
N MET A 1 -31.62 -9.08 34.26
CA MET A 1 -30.33 -8.70 33.63
C MET A 1 -30.20 -9.09 32.14
N LYS A 2 -30.88 -10.14 31.63
CA LYS A 2 -30.76 -10.53 30.21
C LYS A 2 -31.43 -9.56 29.21
N LEU A 3 -32.55 -8.94 29.59
CA LEU A 3 -33.27 -8.01 28.70
C LEU A 3 -32.52 -6.69 28.44
N LYS A 4 -31.80 -6.17 29.45
CA LYS A 4 -30.97 -4.97 29.28
C LYS A 4 -29.83 -5.20 28.28
N ARG A 5 -29.18 -6.36 28.31
CA ARG A 5 -28.10 -6.69 27.37
C ARG A 5 -28.59 -6.77 25.93
N ILE A 6 -29.74 -7.39 25.70
CA ILE A 6 -30.34 -7.49 24.35
C ILE A 6 -30.74 -6.10 23.82
N LEU A 7 -31.29 -5.23 24.67
CA LEU A 7 -31.65 -3.87 24.27
C LEU A 7 -30.42 -3.00 23.96
N THR A 8 -29.34 -3.12 24.74
CA THR A 8 -28.10 -2.37 24.49
C THR A 8 -27.42 -2.84 23.20
N THR A 9 -27.43 -4.14 22.90
CA THR A 9 -26.89 -4.66 21.64
C THR A 9 -27.76 -4.26 20.45
N ALA A 10 -29.10 -4.28 20.58
CA ALA A 10 -29.99 -3.82 19.51
C ALA A 10 -29.86 -2.32 19.23
N ILE A 11 -29.70 -1.50 20.27
CA ILE A 11 -29.48 -0.05 20.12
C ILE A 11 -28.09 0.21 19.51
N ALA A 12 -27.05 -0.53 19.89
CA ALA A 12 -25.73 -0.42 19.26
C ALA A 12 -25.73 -0.85 17.79
N VAL A 13 -26.53 -1.86 17.42
CA VAL A 13 -26.71 -2.30 16.03
C VAL A 13 -27.53 -1.29 15.22
N VAL A 14 -28.57 -0.69 15.80
CA VAL A 14 -29.36 0.36 15.11
C VAL A 14 -28.57 1.67 14.99
N ILE A 15 -27.73 2.01 15.97
CA ILE A 15 -26.85 3.17 15.90
C ILE A 15 -25.70 2.94 14.92
N SER A 16 -25.11 1.73 14.86
CA SER A 16 -24.09 1.43 13.84
C SER A 16 -24.70 1.36 12.44
N LEU A 17 -25.85 0.73 12.23
CA LEU A 17 -26.56 0.75 10.94
C LEU A 17 -27.04 2.17 10.57
N GLY A 18 -27.39 3.00 11.55
CA GLY A 18 -27.72 4.41 11.36
C GLY A 18 -26.50 5.28 11.02
N MET A 19 -25.30 4.96 11.51
CA MET A 19 -24.07 5.69 11.17
C MET A 19 -23.44 5.20 9.86
N PHE A 20 -23.61 3.93 9.49
CA PHE A 20 -23.20 3.41 8.16
C PHE A 20 -24.23 3.71 7.06
N GLY A 21 -25.47 4.04 7.41
CA GLY A 21 -26.52 4.40 6.45
C GLY A 21 -26.58 5.88 6.06
N ILE A 22 -25.77 6.75 6.69
CA ILE A 22 -25.80 8.21 6.45
C ILE A 22 -24.51 8.73 5.76
N ASN A 23 -23.49 7.89 5.59
CA ASN A 23 -22.38 8.15 4.65
C ASN A 23 -22.68 7.56 3.27
N ILE A 24 -23.92 7.69 2.80
CA ILE A 24 -24.15 7.68 1.36
C ILE A 24 -23.58 9.01 0.89
N ALA A 25 -22.40 8.98 0.26
CA ALA A 25 -21.96 10.05 -0.61
C ALA A 25 -23.18 10.46 -1.45
N ASN A 26 -23.65 11.70 -1.28
CA ASN A 26 -24.90 12.14 -1.86
C ASN A 26 -24.79 12.06 -3.38
N ALA A 27 -25.32 10.95 -3.91
CA ALA A 27 -25.75 10.70 -5.27
C ALA A 27 -24.73 11.01 -6.38
N ALA A 28 -24.41 9.98 -7.18
CA ALA A 28 -24.14 10.16 -8.61
C ALA A 28 -24.92 11.37 -9.13
N GLY A 29 -24.27 12.24 -9.92
CA GLY A 29 -24.87 13.48 -10.38
C GLY A 29 -26.33 13.28 -10.81
N THR A 30 -27.20 14.27 -10.64
CA THR A 30 -28.67 14.18 -10.85
C THR A 30 -29.12 13.40 -12.11
N TYR A 31 -28.24 13.27 -13.10
CA TYR A 31 -28.44 12.61 -14.39
C TYR A 31 -27.75 11.23 -14.55
N SER A 32 -26.97 10.74 -13.59
CA SER A 32 -26.21 9.46 -13.66
C SER A 32 -25.37 9.35 -14.94
N ILE A 33 -24.67 10.43 -15.29
CA ILE A 33 -23.81 10.54 -16.47
C ILE A 33 -22.35 10.58 -16.01
N SER A 34 -21.47 9.82 -16.65
CA SER A 34 -20.05 9.79 -16.34
C SER A 34 -19.42 11.19 -16.33
N CYS A 35 -18.46 11.44 -15.44
CA CYS A 35 -17.67 12.67 -15.45
C CYS A 35 -16.95 12.93 -16.78
N LYS A 36 -16.72 11.87 -17.59
CA LYS A 36 -16.07 11.94 -18.91
C LYS A 36 -16.95 11.45 -20.06
N ASN A 37 -18.26 11.65 -19.95
CA ASN A 37 -19.17 11.43 -21.08
C ASN A 37 -18.81 12.31 -22.30
N ASP A 38 -18.85 11.76 -23.52
CA ASP A 38 -18.38 12.44 -24.73
C ASP A 38 -19.31 13.58 -25.21
N ALA A 39 -20.55 13.62 -24.73
CA ALA A 39 -21.51 14.68 -25.05
C ALA A 39 -21.65 15.73 -23.94
N TYR A 40 -21.46 15.34 -22.68
CA TYR A 40 -21.79 16.18 -21.52
C TYR A 40 -20.71 16.22 -20.43
N GLY A 41 -19.59 15.51 -20.60
CA GLY A 41 -18.56 15.36 -19.56
C GLY A 41 -17.71 16.61 -19.35
N MET A 42 -17.02 16.67 -18.20
CA MET A 42 -16.23 17.83 -17.80
C MET A 42 -15.08 18.15 -18.75
N HIS A 43 -14.59 17.15 -19.47
CA HIS A 43 -13.48 17.31 -20.40
C HIS A 43 -13.84 18.20 -21.62
N LEU A 44 -15.12 18.50 -21.82
CA LEU A 44 -15.63 19.33 -22.92
C LEU A 44 -15.58 20.84 -22.61
N GLY A 45 -15.27 21.25 -21.38
CA GLY A 45 -15.03 22.64 -21.01
C GLY A 45 -16.17 23.34 -20.25
N THR A 46 -16.09 24.67 -20.18
CA THR A 46 -16.79 25.51 -19.19
C THR A 46 -18.31 25.47 -19.24
N ASP A 47 -18.89 25.20 -20.40
CA ASP A 47 -20.34 25.15 -20.59
C ASP A 47 -20.98 24.01 -19.79
N TYR A 48 -20.19 23.01 -19.40
CA TYR A 48 -20.60 21.83 -18.63
C TYR A 48 -20.18 21.88 -17.15
N THR A 49 -19.41 22.90 -16.75
CA THR A 49 -18.84 23.03 -15.40
C THR A 49 -19.30 24.29 -14.65
N GLN A 50 -20.17 25.13 -15.24
CA GLN A 50 -20.70 26.33 -14.58
C GLN A 50 -21.78 25.95 -13.54
N VAL A 51 -21.45 26.28 -12.28
CA VAL A 51 -22.12 25.90 -11.03
C VAL A 51 -23.62 26.22 -11.00
N ALA A 52 -24.47 25.24 -10.66
CA ALA A 52 -25.85 25.45 -10.24
C ALA A 52 -26.06 24.90 -8.81
N TYR A 53 -26.32 25.78 -7.85
CA TYR A 53 -26.47 25.45 -6.43
C TYR A 53 -27.94 25.17 -6.01
N VAL A 54 -28.08 24.11 -5.18
CA VAL A 54 -29.01 23.83 -4.06
C VAL A 54 -30.52 23.59 -4.30
N TYR A 55 -30.94 22.36 -3.99
CA TYR A 55 -32.30 21.86 -3.74
C TYR A 55 -33.12 22.76 -2.78
N ASP A 56 -34.29 23.25 -3.23
CA ASP A 56 -35.35 23.75 -2.34
C ASP A 56 -36.36 22.63 -2.03
N ALA A 57 -36.40 22.19 -0.77
CA ALA A 57 -37.28 21.15 -0.27
C ALA A 57 -38.79 21.50 -0.33
N ASN A 58 -39.15 22.75 -0.67
CA ASN A 58 -40.55 23.18 -0.73
C ASN A 58 -41.27 22.81 -2.04
N ALA A 59 -40.55 22.36 -3.08
CA ALA A 59 -41.16 21.96 -4.35
C ALA A 59 -41.94 20.63 -4.27
N ALA A 60 -41.72 19.81 -3.24
CA ALA A 60 -42.38 18.51 -3.06
C ALA A 60 -43.83 18.61 -2.53
N ALA A 61 -44.26 19.78 -2.05
CA ALA A 61 -45.62 20.01 -1.60
C ALA A 61 -46.37 20.77 -2.71
N GLY A 62 -47.03 20.04 -3.60
CA GLY A 62 -47.77 20.57 -4.77
C GLY A 62 -48.83 21.62 -4.42
N MET A 63 -48.40 22.86 -4.17
CA MET A 63 -49.25 24.02 -3.96
C MET A 63 -49.34 24.79 -5.28
N SER A 64 -50.22 24.33 -6.17
CA SER A 64 -50.64 25.14 -7.30
C SER A 64 -51.58 26.23 -6.79
N GLY A 65 -51.15 27.49 -6.88
CA GLY A 65 -52.06 28.62 -6.72
C GLY A 65 -51.61 29.67 -5.72
N ASN A 66 -50.60 30.46 -6.09
CA ASN A 66 -50.66 31.92 -6.02
C ASN A 66 -49.37 32.50 -6.62
N GLY A 67 -49.54 33.55 -7.43
CA GLY A 67 -48.51 34.12 -8.29
C GLY A 67 -47.16 34.35 -7.61
N ILE A 68 -46.22 33.46 -7.91
CA ILE A 68 -44.80 33.69 -7.73
C ILE A 68 -44.28 34.24 -9.05
N ALA A 69 -43.59 35.39 -8.97
CA ALA A 69 -43.03 36.11 -10.10
C ALA A 69 -42.12 35.22 -10.95
N ASP A 70 -42.00 35.61 -12.22
CA ASP A 70 -41.28 34.99 -13.34
C ASP A 70 -39.74 34.82 -13.12
N GLU A 71 -39.27 34.92 -11.88
CA GLU A 71 -37.88 34.76 -11.45
C GLU A 71 -37.59 33.35 -10.86
N HIS A 72 -38.62 32.50 -10.70
CA HIS A 72 -38.49 31.12 -10.23
C HIS A 72 -38.59 30.05 -11.33
N ARG A 73 -38.11 30.37 -12.55
CA ARG A 73 -37.79 29.38 -13.59
C ARG A 73 -36.45 28.65 -13.35
N GLN A 74 -35.97 28.59 -12.11
CA GLN A 74 -34.61 28.15 -11.74
C GLN A 74 -34.35 26.63 -11.81
N TYR A 75 -35.19 25.84 -12.47
CA TYR A 75 -34.95 24.41 -12.68
C TYR A 75 -35.33 23.92 -14.08
N LEU A 76 -35.29 24.78 -15.10
CA LEU A 76 -35.37 24.34 -16.50
C LEU A 76 -34.03 24.49 -17.21
N ILE A 77 -33.58 23.34 -17.74
CA ILE A 77 -32.41 23.12 -18.59
C ILE A 77 -32.49 24.06 -19.80
N GLY A 78 -31.65 25.10 -19.80
CA GLY A 78 -31.60 26.10 -20.87
C GLY A 78 -30.77 25.60 -22.06
N GLY A 79 -31.35 25.67 -23.27
CA GLY A 79 -30.65 25.40 -24.52
C GLY A 79 -29.63 26.49 -24.89
N PRO A 80 -28.99 26.40 -26.08
CA PRO A 80 -27.77 27.13 -26.47
C PRO A 80 -27.80 28.67 -26.45
N ASN A 81 -28.91 29.29 -26.08
CA ASN A 81 -29.10 30.75 -26.04
C ASN A 81 -29.60 31.26 -24.67
N ASP A 82 -29.59 30.42 -23.63
CA ASP A 82 -29.98 30.85 -22.28
C ASP A 82 -28.76 31.37 -21.50
N ALA A 83 -28.86 32.55 -20.90
CA ALA A 83 -27.78 33.19 -20.15
C ALA A 83 -27.52 32.53 -18.77
N ASN A 84 -28.21 31.42 -18.48
CA ASN A 84 -28.08 30.60 -17.28
C ASN A 84 -27.69 29.16 -17.64
N ALA A 85 -26.51 28.98 -18.23
CA ALA A 85 -25.96 27.67 -18.58
C ALA A 85 -25.85 26.78 -17.32
N ALA A 86 -26.54 25.63 -17.33
CA ALA A 86 -26.54 24.68 -16.23
C ALA A 86 -25.54 23.54 -16.49
N ALA A 87 -24.73 23.20 -15.49
CA ALA A 87 -23.82 22.05 -15.55
C ALA A 87 -24.59 20.72 -15.70
N TYR A 88 -24.21 19.92 -16.70
CA TYR A 88 -24.73 18.56 -16.92
C TYR A 88 -24.00 17.52 -16.07
N VAL A 89 -22.81 17.87 -15.57
CA VAL A 89 -22.00 16.99 -14.73
C VAL A 89 -22.30 17.24 -13.26
N GLY A 90 -22.40 16.15 -12.49
CA GLY A 90 -22.61 16.22 -11.04
C GLY A 90 -21.54 17.04 -10.30
N ASN A 91 -21.96 17.61 -9.18
CA ASN A 91 -21.10 18.40 -8.29
C ASN A 91 -19.82 17.65 -7.90
N ASP A 92 -19.96 16.35 -7.66
CA ASP A 92 -18.86 15.47 -7.25
C ASP A 92 -17.80 15.36 -8.33
N CYS A 93 -18.14 15.42 -9.62
CA CYS A 93 -17.11 15.46 -10.66
C CYS A 93 -16.30 16.76 -10.60
N ILE A 94 -16.95 17.91 -10.39
CA ILE A 94 -16.32 19.24 -10.43
C ILE A 94 -15.33 19.43 -9.27
N TYR A 95 -15.71 18.94 -8.09
CA TYR A 95 -14.95 19.05 -6.85
C TYR A 95 -14.18 17.76 -6.51
N SER A 96 -14.10 16.82 -7.45
CA SER A 96 -13.49 15.51 -7.19
C SER A 96 -11.99 15.54 -6.92
N GLY A 97 -11.27 16.62 -7.26
CA GLY A 97 -9.81 16.79 -7.14
C GLY A 97 -9.03 15.52 -6.83
N ALA A 98 -8.69 15.33 -5.54
CA ALA A 98 -7.93 14.19 -5.06
C ALA A 98 -8.71 12.86 -5.16
N GLY A 99 -10.03 12.88 -4.99
CA GLY A 99 -10.96 11.77 -5.24
C GLY A 99 -11.07 11.26 -6.70
N ASP A 100 -10.61 11.98 -7.73
CA ASP A 100 -10.47 11.43 -9.11
C ASP A 100 -9.02 11.02 -9.44
N THR A 101 -8.13 11.08 -8.46
CA THR A 101 -6.72 10.67 -8.61
C THR A 101 -6.60 9.15 -8.71
N ASN A 102 -5.75 8.68 -9.63
CA ASN A 102 -5.49 7.25 -9.82
C ASN A 102 -4.67 6.69 -8.63
N GLY A 103 -4.99 5.47 -8.19
CA GLY A 103 -4.34 4.82 -7.04
C GLY A 103 -2.81 4.69 -7.16
N THR A 104 -2.26 4.48 -8.37
CA THR A 104 -0.80 4.46 -8.61
C THR A 104 -0.12 5.76 -8.20
N ALA A 105 -0.85 6.87 -8.21
CA ALA A 105 -0.30 8.17 -7.84
C ALA A 105 -0.21 8.40 -6.34
N VAL A 106 -0.87 7.57 -5.54
CA VAL A 106 -1.00 7.72 -4.10
C VAL A 106 -0.30 6.58 -3.38
N VAL A 107 -0.43 5.35 -3.88
CA VAL A 107 -0.11 4.12 -3.13
C VAL A 107 1.23 3.50 -3.54
N ALA A 108 1.68 3.69 -4.79
CA ALA A 108 2.81 2.93 -5.34
C ALA A 108 4.13 3.09 -4.54
N ALA A 109 4.37 4.27 -3.97
CA ALA A 109 5.56 4.54 -3.16
C ALA A 109 5.55 3.77 -1.83
N ASP A 110 4.38 3.65 -1.20
CA ASP A 110 4.22 2.88 0.03
C ASP A 110 4.34 1.38 -0.23
N VAL A 111 3.85 0.89 -1.37
CA VAL A 111 4.03 -0.52 -1.77
C VAL A 111 5.51 -0.82 -2.08
N ALA A 112 6.24 0.09 -2.73
CA ALA A 112 7.69 -0.05 -2.91
C ALA A 112 8.43 -0.12 -1.55
N ARG A 113 8.05 0.72 -0.58
CA ARG A 113 8.60 0.68 0.79
C ARG A 113 8.34 -0.65 1.49
N LEU A 114 7.12 -1.18 1.38
CA LEU A 114 6.74 -2.48 1.93
C LEU A 114 7.52 -3.63 1.27
N ALA A 115 7.62 -3.62 -0.06
CA ALA A 115 8.31 -4.64 -0.83
C ALA A 115 9.79 -4.74 -0.46
N VAL A 116 10.51 -3.61 -0.50
CA VAL A 116 11.93 -3.60 -0.12
C VAL A 116 12.13 -3.98 1.35
N GLY A 117 11.20 -3.57 2.22
CA GLY A 117 11.19 -3.96 3.62
C GLY A 117 11.07 -5.47 3.84
N ALA A 118 10.12 -6.11 3.16
CA ALA A 118 9.88 -7.55 3.23
C ALA A 118 11.08 -8.35 2.68
N ILE A 119 11.54 -8.02 1.46
CA ILE A 119 12.64 -8.72 0.78
C ILE A 119 13.94 -8.60 1.59
N VAL A 120 14.34 -7.38 1.93
CA VAL A 120 15.59 -7.14 2.67
C VAL A 120 15.48 -7.67 4.10
N GLY A 121 14.30 -7.60 4.71
CA GLY A 121 14.02 -8.14 6.03
C GLY A 121 14.17 -9.67 6.08
N ALA A 122 13.66 -10.39 5.08
CA ALA A 122 13.83 -11.83 4.94
C ALA A 122 15.31 -12.21 4.78
N VAL A 123 16.03 -11.58 3.85
CA VAL A 123 17.45 -11.83 3.59
C VAL A 123 18.32 -11.53 4.82
N SER A 124 18.10 -10.39 5.49
CA SER A 124 18.88 -10.01 6.68
C SER A 124 18.69 -11.00 7.84
N ASN A 125 17.45 -11.46 8.06
CA ASN A 125 17.16 -12.48 9.07
C ASN A 125 17.84 -13.81 8.74
N ARG A 126 17.76 -14.24 7.48
CA ARG A 126 18.46 -15.42 7.01
C ARG A 126 19.96 -15.35 7.27
N ILE A 127 20.61 -14.23 6.96
CA ILE A 127 22.04 -14.00 7.19
C ILE A 127 22.37 -14.10 8.69
N ASP A 128 21.61 -13.40 9.53
CA ASP A 128 21.82 -13.40 10.99
C ASP A 128 21.67 -14.82 11.56
N MET A 129 20.68 -15.59 11.10
CA MET A 129 20.50 -17.00 11.47
C MET A 129 21.65 -17.89 10.99
N ALA A 130 22.16 -17.68 9.77
CA ALA A 130 23.28 -18.44 9.23
C ALA A 130 24.53 -18.27 10.11
N TYR A 131 24.81 -17.05 10.54
CA TYR A 131 25.94 -16.76 11.41
C TYR A 131 25.73 -17.19 12.86
N ALA A 132 24.50 -17.11 13.40
CA ALA A 132 24.18 -17.60 14.74
C ALA A 132 24.28 -19.13 14.86
N ALA A 133 23.84 -19.86 13.82
CA ALA A 133 23.97 -21.32 13.76
C ALA A 133 25.44 -21.77 13.75
N ARG A 134 26.33 -20.97 13.15
CA ARG A 134 27.78 -21.23 13.10
C ARG A 134 28.50 -20.93 14.41
N GLU A 135 28.02 -19.97 15.20
CA GLU A 135 28.57 -19.72 16.53
C GLU A 135 28.13 -20.79 17.55
N THR A 136 26.94 -21.38 17.37
CA THR A 136 26.42 -22.42 18.26
C THR A 136 27.08 -23.79 18.06
N SER A 137 27.56 -24.12 16.86
CA SER A 137 28.41 -25.31 16.63
C SER A 137 29.78 -25.22 17.29
N ALA A 138 30.26 -24.02 17.63
CA ALA A 138 31.55 -23.80 18.27
C ALA A 138 31.47 -23.74 19.82
N SER A 139 30.28 -23.83 20.43
CA SER A 139 30.10 -23.47 21.85
C SER A 139 29.11 -24.33 22.66
N ALA A 140 28.93 -25.62 22.32
CA ALA A 140 28.19 -26.55 23.19
C ALA A 140 29.07 -27.45 24.08
N THR A 141 30.39 -27.49 23.84
CA THR A 141 31.36 -28.15 24.73
C THR A 141 32.64 -27.33 24.71
N GLY A 142 33.00 -26.74 25.85
CA GLY A 142 34.20 -25.92 25.97
C GLY A 142 35.44 -26.59 25.40
N LEU A 143 36.29 -25.78 24.78
CA LEU A 143 37.58 -26.09 24.14
C LEU A 143 37.49 -26.69 22.73
N SER A 144 37.65 -25.83 21.71
CA SER A 144 38.67 -26.01 20.69
C SER A 144 38.92 -24.69 19.97
N PHE A 145 40.05 -24.06 20.28
CA PHE A 145 40.66 -23.10 19.36
C PHE A 145 41.22 -23.92 18.20
N SER A 146 40.56 -23.85 17.05
CA SER A 146 41.15 -24.25 15.78
C SER A 146 40.81 -23.18 14.76
N THR A 147 41.83 -22.44 14.34
CA THR A 147 41.80 -21.56 13.17
C THR A 147 41.85 -22.35 11.86
N GLN A 148 41.16 -23.49 11.80
CA GLN A 148 40.91 -24.24 10.57
C GLN A 148 39.40 -24.43 10.41
N ASP A 149 38.91 -24.00 9.25
CA ASP A 149 37.55 -24.14 8.69
C ASP A 149 37.08 -25.61 8.52
N ASP A 150 37.54 -26.55 9.35
CA ASP A 150 37.15 -27.96 9.32
C ASP A 150 36.39 -28.32 10.61
N GLY A 151 35.08 -28.08 10.61
CA GLY A 151 34.26 -28.24 11.81
C GLY A 151 32.74 -28.28 11.61
N PHE A 152 32.23 -28.51 10.40
CA PHE A 152 30.97 -29.23 10.18
C PHE A 152 31.35 -30.41 9.27
N ALA A 153 31.27 -31.63 9.79
CA ALA A 153 31.64 -32.81 9.02
C ALA A 153 30.73 -32.94 7.79
N MET A 154 31.28 -32.64 6.60
CA MET A 154 31.52 -33.65 5.55
C MET A 154 32.65 -33.14 4.64
N SER A 155 33.90 -33.42 5.03
CA SER A 155 35.00 -33.53 4.08
C SER A 155 34.79 -34.81 3.26
N ALA A 156 34.12 -34.66 2.13
CA ALA A 156 34.20 -35.56 0.99
C ALA A 156 33.94 -34.71 -0.27
N ASN A 157 35.02 -34.21 -0.87
CA ASN A 157 35.10 -33.16 -1.89
C ASN A 157 34.80 -31.73 -1.40
N GLY A 158 35.83 -30.88 -1.42
CA GLY A 158 35.84 -29.47 -1.01
C GLY A 158 35.00 -28.52 -1.88
N LEU A 159 33.74 -28.87 -2.10
CA LEU A 159 32.77 -28.08 -2.86
C LEU A 159 31.33 -28.21 -2.33
N VAL A 160 31.01 -29.12 -1.40
CA VAL A 160 29.61 -29.50 -1.11
C VAL A 160 29.06 -29.00 0.25
N GLY A 161 29.91 -28.77 1.26
CA GLY A 161 29.45 -28.32 2.57
C GLY A 161 29.10 -26.82 2.62
N GLY A 162 28.02 -26.49 3.35
CA GLY A 162 27.63 -25.10 3.61
C GLY A 162 26.65 -24.51 2.60
N LEU A 163 26.00 -25.37 1.80
CA LEU A 163 24.84 -25.00 0.98
C LEU A 163 23.57 -25.01 1.86
N SER A 164 22.68 -24.05 1.67
CA SER A 164 21.42 -23.98 2.40
C SER A 164 20.30 -23.54 1.47
N LEU A 165 19.12 -24.16 1.62
CA LEU A 165 17.86 -23.71 1.04
C LEU A 165 17.03 -23.08 2.15
N TRP A 166 16.39 -21.95 1.90
CA TRP A 166 15.54 -21.28 2.88
C TRP A 166 14.30 -20.67 2.25
N GLY A 167 13.28 -20.48 3.07
CA GLY A 167 12.06 -19.76 2.73
C GLY A 167 11.59 -18.89 3.89
N ASP A 168 11.05 -17.73 3.57
CA ASP A 168 10.40 -16.78 4.47
C ASP A 168 9.00 -16.47 3.92
N PHE A 169 8.02 -16.36 4.80
CA PHE A 169 6.67 -15.92 4.48
C PHE A 169 6.23 -14.91 5.54
N GLY A 170 5.64 -13.80 5.10
CA GLY A 170 5.17 -12.74 5.97
C GLY A 170 3.84 -12.16 5.54
N ASN A 171 3.09 -11.68 6.52
CA ASN A 171 1.89 -10.87 6.30
C ASN A 171 2.02 -9.57 7.10
N SER A 172 1.57 -8.48 6.50
CA SER A 172 1.48 -7.16 7.12
C SER A 172 0.07 -6.62 6.94
N ASP A 173 -0.50 -6.10 8.02
CA ASP A 173 -1.73 -5.32 7.99
C ASP A 173 -1.35 -3.84 8.01
N VAL A 174 -1.87 -3.07 7.06
CA VAL A 174 -1.49 -1.68 6.80
C VAL A 174 -2.69 -0.77 6.92
N GLU A 175 -2.54 0.31 7.70
CA GLU A 175 -3.49 1.41 7.73
C GLU A 175 -2.78 2.74 7.47
N ASN A 176 -3.24 3.45 6.44
CA ASN A 176 -2.91 4.85 6.21
C ASN A 176 -4.09 5.73 6.66
N THR A 177 -3.87 6.50 7.72
CA THR A 177 -4.91 7.33 8.36
C THR A 177 -4.93 8.77 7.86
N GLN A 178 -4.29 9.08 6.73
CA GLN A 178 -4.21 10.44 6.20
C GLN A 178 -5.60 11.06 5.98
N SER A 179 -5.92 12.07 6.80
CA SER A 179 -7.17 12.83 6.69
C SER A 179 -6.87 14.33 6.56
N PHE A 180 -7.58 15.03 5.68
CA PHE A 180 -7.48 16.49 5.55
C PHE A 180 -8.18 17.23 6.70
N THR A 181 -7.76 18.48 6.94
CA THR A 181 -8.20 19.33 8.07
C THR A 181 -9.63 19.89 7.91
N ASN A 182 -10.25 19.82 6.73
CA ASN A 182 -11.63 20.24 6.51
C ASN A 182 -12.41 19.16 5.76
N VAL A 183 -13.20 18.43 6.54
CA VAL A 183 -13.86 17.16 6.19
C VAL A 183 -15.27 17.46 5.69
N ARG A 184 -15.51 17.39 4.38
CA ARG A 184 -16.86 17.12 3.87
C ARG A 184 -16.93 16.10 2.73
N LEU A 185 -15.91 15.92 1.88
CA LEU A 185 -15.96 14.93 0.79
C LEU A 185 -14.65 14.16 0.48
N ASP A 186 -13.47 14.67 0.82
CA ASP A 186 -12.19 14.04 0.39
C ASP A 186 -11.37 13.44 1.56
N SER A 187 -11.09 12.14 1.50
CA SER A 187 -10.26 11.40 2.47
C SER A 187 -9.26 10.51 1.72
N MET A 188 -7.95 10.71 1.90
CA MET A 188 -6.90 9.91 1.22
C MET A 188 -6.50 8.64 1.96
N ARG A 189 -7.34 8.20 2.89
CA ARG A 189 -7.10 6.99 3.66
C ARG A 189 -7.14 5.77 2.75
N TYR A 190 -6.33 4.80 3.08
CA TYR A 190 -6.41 3.46 2.53
C TYR A 190 -5.95 2.46 3.57
N SER A 191 -6.41 1.24 3.42
CA SER A 191 -6.05 0.15 4.32
C SER A 191 -6.11 -1.16 3.55
N GLY A 192 -5.35 -2.14 4.01
CA GLY A 192 -5.44 -3.49 3.50
C GLY A 192 -4.26 -4.33 3.94
N ASP A 193 -4.12 -5.46 3.27
CA ASP A 193 -3.16 -6.49 3.65
C ASP A 193 -2.07 -6.60 2.59
N ALA A 194 -0.87 -6.90 3.03
CA ALA A 194 0.28 -7.21 2.19
C ALA A 194 0.84 -8.57 2.60
N SER A 195 0.98 -9.48 1.65
CA SER A 195 1.59 -10.79 1.86
C SER A 195 2.87 -10.90 1.05
N SER A 196 3.91 -11.51 1.65
CA SER A 196 5.20 -11.67 1.00
C SER A 196 5.71 -13.09 1.18
N TYR A 197 6.42 -13.57 0.17
CA TYR A 197 7.25 -14.76 0.31
C TYR A 197 8.61 -14.54 -0.33
N SER A 198 9.63 -15.16 0.25
CA SER A 198 10.98 -15.21 -0.31
C SER A 198 11.50 -16.64 -0.23
N LEU A 199 12.12 -17.10 -1.31
CA LEU A 199 12.82 -18.37 -1.39
C LEU A 199 14.25 -18.11 -1.82
N GLY A 200 15.21 -18.75 -1.17
CA GLY A 200 16.60 -18.53 -1.51
C GLY A 200 17.49 -19.73 -1.29
N VAL A 201 18.61 -19.70 -1.99
CA VAL A 201 19.70 -20.66 -1.84
C VAL A 201 20.96 -19.88 -1.59
N ASP A 202 21.68 -20.22 -0.53
CA ASP A 202 22.98 -19.64 -0.24
C ASP A 202 24.04 -20.67 0.02
N LYS A 203 25.28 -20.23 -0.20
CA LYS A 203 26.47 -20.99 0.09
C LYS A 203 27.43 -20.17 0.89
N ALA A 204 27.95 -20.81 1.92
CA ALA A 204 28.86 -20.19 2.84
C ALA A 204 30.32 -20.56 2.51
N PHE A 205 31.17 -19.55 2.40
CA PHE A 205 32.59 -19.64 2.07
C PHE A 205 33.42 -19.04 3.21
N GLY A 206 33.75 -19.86 4.22
CA GLY A 206 34.39 -19.39 5.45
C GLY A 206 33.58 -18.27 6.09
N LYS A 207 34.12 -17.04 6.07
CA LYS A 207 33.48 -15.81 6.61
C LYS A 207 32.48 -15.13 5.67
N ALA A 208 32.40 -15.55 4.41
CA ALA A 208 31.45 -15.02 3.44
C ALA A 208 30.23 -15.95 3.31
N LEU A 209 29.10 -15.37 2.94
CA LEU A 209 27.87 -16.04 2.54
C LEU A 209 27.39 -15.39 1.24
N ILE A 210 27.13 -16.17 0.20
CA ILE A 210 26.62 -15.67 -1.07
C ILE A 210 25.36 -16.43 -1.39
N GLY A 211 24.29 -15.72 -1.75
CA GLY A 211 23.03 -16.35 -2.09
C GLY A 211 22.27 -15.70 -3.22
N LEU A 212 21.34 -16.47 -3.75
CA LEU A 212 20.31 -16.05 -4.69
C LEU A 212 18.98 -16.08 -3.95
N VAL A 213 18.12 -15.11 -4.24
CA VAL A 213 16.78 -15.01 -3.68
C VAL A 213 15.79 -14.70 -4.79
N VAL A 214 14.61 -15.30 -4.71
CA VAL A 214 13.42 -14.94 -5.47
C VAL A 214 12.36 -14.56 -4.46
N SER A 215 11.70 -13.43 -4.66
CA SER A 215 10.67 -12.94 -3.74
C SER A 215 9.45 -12.45 -4.48
N ASN A 216 8.31 -12.54 -3.82
CA ASN A 216 7.05 -11.98 -4.28
C ASN A 216 6.43 -11.15 -3.16
N LEU A 217 5.76 -10.06 -3.52
CA LEU A 217 4.86 -9.30 -2.67
C LEU A 217 3.52 -9.18 -3.40
N ASP A 218 2.44 -9.55 -2.73
CA ASP A 218 1.05 -9.34 -3.14
C ASP A 218 0.41 -8.33 -2.18
N THR A 219 -0.21 -7.29 -2.72
CA THR A 219 -0.89 -6.24 -1.95
C THR A 219 -2.32 -6.08 -2.42
N ASP A 220 -3.24 -5.90 -1.47
CA ASP A 220 -4.64 -5.62 -1.75
C ASP A 220 -5.14 -4.50 -0.83
N PHE A 221 -5.12 -3.27 -1.34
CA PHE A 221 -5.54 -2.09 -0.60
C PHE A 221 -6.89 -1.58 -1.09
N THR A 222 -7.73 -1.19 -0.14
CA THR A 222 -8.98 -0.46 -0.40
C THR A 222 -8.76 1.02 -0.16
N THR A 223 -9.08 1.85 -1.16
CA THR A 223 -8.92 3.31 -1.09
C THR A 223 -10.23 3.98 -0.72
N THR A 224 -10.21 4.86 0.30
CA THR A 224 -11.41 5.62 0.69
C THR A 224 -11.63 6.81 -0.23
N PHE A 225 -10.55 7.43 -0.72
CA PHE A 225 -10.64 8.36 -1.84
C PHE A 225 -11.06 7.50 -3.03
N ASN A 226 -12.15 7.85 -3.70
CA ASN A 226 -12.68 7.17 -4.88
C ASN A 226 -13.37 5.80 -4.71
N ASP A 227 -13.57 5.30 -3.48
CA ASP A 227 -14.24 4.00 -3.20
C ASP A 227 -13.70 2.87 -4.09
N GLY A 228 -12.37 2.73 -4.08
CA GLY A 228 -11.63 1.96 -5.06
C GLY A 228 -10.73 0.90 -4.44
N THR A 229 -9.96 0.24 -5.31
CA THR A 229 -8.96 -0.75 -4.91
C THR A 229 -7.65 -0.52 -5.63
N TYR A 230 -6.56 -0.84 -4.96
CA TYR A 230 -5.21 -0.89 -5.50
C TYR A 230 -4.62 -2.26 -5.19
N LYS A 231 -4.37 -3.04 -6.22
CA LYS A 231 -3.73 -4.35 -6.12
C LYS A 231 -2.42 -4.31 -6.86
N GLN A 232 -1.37 -4.82 -6.23
CA GLN A 232 -0.06 -4.87 -6.85
C GLN A 232 0.68 -6.14 -6.46
N ASP A 233 1.10 -6.85 -7.50
CA ASP A 233 1.97 -8.01 -7.43
C ASP A 233 3.37 -7.58 -7.85
N ILE A 234 4.39 -7.94 -7.08
CA ILE A 234 5.79 -7.65 -7.36
C ILE A 234 6.58 -8.94 -7.30
N ASP A 235 7.17 -9.36 -8.41
CA ASP A 235 8.05 -10.51 -8.50
C ASP A 235 9.49 -10.06 -8.70
N THR A 236 10.40 -10.44 -7.81
CA THR A 236 11.81 -10.06 -7.86
C THR A 236 12.73 -11.25 -7.78
N TYR A 237 13.92 -11.10 -8.37
CA TYR A 237 15.05 -12.00 -8.19
C TYR A 237 16.30 -11.17 -7.92
N GLY A 238 17.16 -11.68 -7.05
CA GLY A 238 18.33 -10.94 -6.62
C GLY A 238 19.44 -11.81 -6.08
N ILE A 239 20.55 -11.15 -5.81
CA ILE A 239 21.76 -11.71 -5.23
C ILE A 239 22.06 -10.98 -3.93
N TYR A 240 22.61 -11.71 -2.96
CA TYR A 240 23.12 -11.11 -1.73
C TYR A 240 24.46 -11.71 -1.35
N VAL A 241 25.27 -10.89 -0.70
CA VAL A 241 26.57 -11.25 -0.14
C VAL A 241 26.63 -10.71 1.28
N ALA A 242 26.97 -11.58 2.22
CA ALA A 242 27.29 -11.18 3.57
C ALA A 242 28.72 -11.57 3.92
N TYR A 243 29.42 -10.72 4.64
CA TYR A 243 30.77 -10.99 5.13
C TYR A 243 30.87 -10.66 6.61
N LYS A 244 31.21 -11.66 7.42
CA LYS A 244 31.35 -11.52 8.87
C LYS A 244 32.80 -11.67 9.31
N THR A 245 33.34 -10.61 9.87
CA THR A 245 34.59 -10.64 10.63
C THR A 245 34.32 -11.09 12.08
N SER A 246 35.26 -10.90 13.00
CA SER A 246 35.04 -11.30 14.41
C SER A 246 33.88 -10.55 15.09
N MET A 247 33.66 -9.28 14.72
CA MET A 247 32.64 -8.42 15.36
C MET A 247 31.78 -7.76 14.29
N LEU A 248 32.40 -7.25 13.22
CA LEU A 248 31.72 -6.55 12.14
C LEU A 248 31.12 -7.54 11.14
N GLN A 249 29.88 -7.29 10.72
CA GLN A 249 29.18 -7.94 9.64
C GLN A 249 28.76 -6.88 8.61
N ILE A 250 28.94 -7.19 7.33
CA ILE A 250 28.52 -6.36 6.21
C ILE A 250 27.63 -7.22 5.32
N ASP A 251 26.44 -6.74 5.02
CA ASP A 251 25.47 -7.39 4.15
C ASP A 251 25.20 -6.45 2.96
N LEU A 252 25.28 -6.99 1.75
CA LEU A 252 24.99 -6.29 0.51
C LEU A 252 24.01 -7.13 -0.29
N GLY A 253 23.07 -6.50 -0.98
CA GLY A 253 22.18 -7.19 -1.88
C GLY A 253 21.63 -6.25 -2.95
N MET A 254 21.23 -6.86 -4.05
CA MET A 254 20.61 -6.18 -5.17
C MET A 254 19.75 -7.17 -5.95
N GLY A 255 18.73 -6.66 -6.63
CA GLY A 255 17.90 -7.47 -7.50
C GLY A 255 17.03 -6.62 -8.39
N GLN A 256 16.33 -7.30 -9.28
CA GLN A 256 15.44 -6.71 -10.25
C GLN A 256 14.21 -7.60 -10.42
N GLY A 257 13.16 -7.07 -11.03
CA GLY A 257 11.89 -7.74 -11.13
C GLY A 257 10.87 -6.97 -11.94
N ASP A 258 9.67 -7.53 -11.96
CA ASP A 258 8.53 -6.94 -12.64
C ASP A 258 7.37 -6.82 -11.64
N SER A 259 6.48 -5.89 -11.90
CA SER A 259 5.26 -5.70 -11.13
C SER A 259 4.06 -5.61 -12.04
N THR A 260 2.95 -6.19 -11.61
CA THR A 260 1.62 -5.98 -12.20
C THR A 260 0.78 -5.17 -11.24
N ILE A 261 0.15 -4.10 -11.73
CA ILE A 261 -0.70 -3.21 -10.95
C ILE A 261 -2.11 -3.23 -11.54
N SER A 262 -3.11 -3.39 -10.69
CA SER A 262 -4.52 -3.27 -11.03
C SER A 262 -5.19 -2.25 -10.12
N THR A 263 -5.85 -1.27 -10.71
CA THR A 263 -6.56 -0.23 -9.95
C THR A 263 -8.03 -0.19 -10.33
N THR A 264 -8.89 -0.07 -9.34
CA THR A 264 -10.30 0.26 -9.55
C THR A 264 -10.63 1.55 -8.82
N ARG A 265 -11.57 2.31 -9.38
CA ARG A 265 -12.13 3.48 -8.72
C ARG A 265 -13.54 3.74 -9.19
N ARG A 266 -14.34 4.42 -8.38
CA ARG A 266 -15.70 4.83 -8.71
C ARG A 266 -15.69 6.05 -9.62
N ASP A 267 -16.49 6.02 -10.67
CA ASP A 267 -16.83 7.22 -11.44
C ASP A 267 -17.89 8.01 -10.66
N LEU A 268 -17.54 9.23 -10.26
CA LEU A 268 -18.38 10.08 -9.42
C LEU A 268 -19.64 10.60 -10.15
N GLY A 269 -19.68 10.46 -11.48
CA GLY A 269 -20.82 10.89 -12.29
C GLY A 269 -21.95 9.87 -12.35
N ASN A 270 -21.61 8.58 -12.47
CA ASN A 270 -22.56 7.49 -12.74
C ASN A 270 -22.39 6.26 -11.84
N ASP A 271 -21.48 6.30 -10.87
CA ASP A 271 -21.13 5.21 -9.93
C ASP A 271 -20.62 3.92 -10.59
N LYS A 272 -20.26 3.96 -11.87
CA LYS A 272 -19.64 2.82 -12.54
C LYS A 272 -18.19 2.66 -12.12
N VAL A 273 -17.69 1.43 -12.20
CA VAL A 273 -16.31 1.12 -11.84
C VAL A 273 -15.38 1.38 -13.03
N ILE A 274 -14.40 2.24 -12.81
CA ILE A 274 -13.29 2.51 -13.72
C ILE A 274 -12.18 1.53 -13.39
N THR A 275 -11.61 0.90 -14.41
CA THR A 275 -10.57 -0.12 -14.25
C THR A 275 -9.30 0.27 -15.00
N GLY A 276 -8.16 0.17 -14.34
CA GLY A 276 -6.84 0.38 -14.93
C GLY A 276 -5.93 -0.80 -14.65
N SER A 277 -5.05 -1.13 -15.59
CA SER A 277 -4.00 -2.12 -15.39
C SER A 277 -2.73 -1.67 -16.08
N THR A 278 -1.59 -1.88 -15.42
CA THR A 278 -0.27 -1.54 -15.92
C THR A 278 0.79 -2.49 -15.37
N THR A 279 1.99 -2.39 -15.91
CA THR A 279 3.17 -3.09 -15.42
C THR A 279 4.22 -2.08 -14.97
N ALA A 280 5.13 -2.51 -14.11
CA ALA A 280 6.28 -1.71 -13.72
C ALA A 280 7.56 -2.55 -13.67
N ASP A 281 8.67 -1.97 -14.12
CA ASP A 281 9.99 -2.55 -13.92
C ASP A 281 10.47 -2.20 -12.51
N VAL A 282 11.10 -3.15 -11.82
CA VAL A 282 11.49 -3.00 -10.41
C VAL A 282 12.98 -3.27 -10.25
N GLU A 283 13.67 -2.39 -9.54
CA GLU A 283 15.04 -2.59 -9.09
C GLU A 283 15.14 -2.33 -7.58
N TYR A 284 15.93 -3.12 -6.87
CA TYR A 284 16.18 -2.88 -5.45
C TYR A 284 17.64 -3.09 -5.09
N SER A 285 18.08 -2.40 -4.04
CA SER A 285 19.40 -2.57 -3.47
C SER A 285 19.37 -2.38 -1.95
N ASN A 286 20.31 -3.03 -1.27
CA ASN A 286 20.49 -2.84 0.16
C ASN A 286 21.95 -2.97 0.58
N ALA A 287 22.28 -2.24 1.64
CA ALA A 287 23.55 -2.32 2.34
C ALA A 287 23.30 -2.25 3.84
N ARG A 288 23.84 -3.18 4.61
CA ARG A 288 23.75 -3.20 6.08
C ARG A 288 25.13 -3.42 6.67
N ILE A 289 25.40 -2.73 7.77
CA ILE A 289 26.57 -2.94 8.61
C ILE A 289 26.07 -3.20 10.03
N ALA A 290 26.56 -4.27 10.64
CA ALA A 290 26.20 -4.67 12.00
C ALA A 290 27.44 -5.01 12.82
N ALA A 291 27.39 -4.81 14.13
CA ALA A 291 28.46 -5.19 15.05
C ALA A 291 27.93 -6.14 16.12
N ASN A 292 28.51 -7.34 16.25
CA ASN A 292 28.06 -8.38 17.16
C ASN A 292 28.84 -8.32 18.48
N PHE A 293 28.17 -7.95 19.57
CA PHE A 293 28.72 -7.95 20.91
C PHE A 293 28.10 -9.07 21.74
N THR A 294 28.85 -10.15 21.96
CA THR A 294 28.39 -11.31 22.72
C THR A 294 29.02 -11.34 24.12
N ARG A 295 28.18 -11.45 25.16
CA ARG A 295 28.63 -11.67 26.55
C ARG A 295 27.80 -12.78 27.20
N GLY A 296 28.43 -13.95 27.35
CA GLY A 296 27.76 -15.13 27.88
C GLY A 296 26.66 -15.59 26.93
N LYS A 297 25.41 -15.64 27.40
CA LYS A 297 24.25 -16.02 26.57
C LYS A 297 23.64 -14.84 25.83
N PHE A 298 24.02 -13.60 26.12
CA PHE A 298 23.39 -12.43 25.53
C PHE A 298 24.23 -11.89 24.38
N THR A 299 23.56 -11.54 23.29
CA THR A 299 24.18 -10.88 22.15
C THR A 299 23.43 -9.58 21.87
N ILE A 300 24.19 -8.50 21.68
CA ILE A 300 23.68 -7.20 21.28
C ILE A 300 24.28 -6.87 19.92
N VAL A 301 23.42 -6.52 18.96
CA VAL A 301 23.78 -6.23 17.58
C VAL A 301 23.23 -4.87 17.17
N PRO A 302 23.95 -3.77 17.43
CA PRO A 302 23.69 -2.52 16.74
C PRO A 302 23.95 -2.70 15.24
N SER A 303 23.10 -2.06 14.43
CA SER A 303 23.22 -2.07 12.97
C SER A 303 22.77 -0.76 12.36
N ALA A 304 23.32 -0.46 11.19
CA ALA A 304 22.84 0.58 10.31
C ALA A 304 22.61 -0.04 8.93
N SER A 305 21.51 0.32 8.27
CA SER A 305 21.23 -0.15 6.91
C SER A 305 20.67 0.95 6.03
N TYR A 306 20.94 0.83 4.75
CA TYR A 306 20.32 1.58 3.67
C TYR A 306 19.65 0.58 2.73
N ARG A 307 18.44 0.90 2.31
CA ARG A 307 17.68 0.13 1.32
C ARG A 307 17.03 1.10 0.36
N SER A 308 17.03 0.75 -0.92
CA SER A 308 16.34 1.49 -1.96
C SER A 308 15.57 0.53 -2.86
N MET A 309 14.44 0.99 -3.37
CA MET A 309 13.70 0.35 -4.43
C MET A 309 13.15 1.39 -5.39
N ASP A 310 13.44 1.16 -6.67
CA ASP A 310 12.98 1.96 -7.79
C ASP A 310 11.97 1.15 -8.59
N MET A 311 10.90 1.82 -9.03
CA MET A 311 9.80 1.24 -9.76
C MET A 311 9.38 2.15 -10.91
N ASP A 312 9.53 1.68 -12.13
CA ASP A 312 9.18 2.40 -13.35
C ASP A 312 7.84 1.90 -13.89
N ILE A 313 6.77 2.60 -13.54
CA ILE A 313 5.40 2.29 -13.92
C ILE A 313 5.12 2.75 -15.35
N ALA A 314 4.71 1.83 -16.21
CA ALA A 314 4.34 2.12 -17.58
C ALA A 314 3.08 3.00 -17.67
N ALA A 315 2.99 3.80 -18.73
CA ALA A 315 1.78 4.54 -19.06
C ALA A 315 0.64 3.56 -19.36
N PHE A 316 -0.57 3.87 -18.91
CA PHE A 316 -1.74 3.02 -19.12
C PHE A 316 -3.01 3.86 -19.26
N THR A 317 -4.12 3.16 -19.48
CA THR A 317 -5.43 3.77 -19.63
C THR A 317 -6.38 3.23 -18.59
N ASP A 318 -6.96 4.14 -17.83
CA ASP A 318 -8.12 3.88 -16.97
C ASP A 318 -9.36 3.82 -17.86
N VAL A 319 -9.90 2.62 -18.03
CA VAL A 319 -11.06 2.36 -18.89
C VAL A 319 -12.33 2.73 -18.15
N ARG A 320 -13.11 3.65 -18.73
CA ARG A 320 -14.41 4.08 -18.19
C ARG A 320 -15.54 3.36 -18.92
N PRO A 321 -16.46 2.68 -18.21
CA PRO A 321 -17.62 2.08 -18.85
C PRO A 321 -18.54 3.16 -19.46
N SER A 322 -19.03 2.91 -20.67
CA SER A 322 -19.99 3.78 -21.34
C SER A 322 -21.32 3.89 -20.57
N ASP A 323 -22.06 4.97 -20.77
CA ASP A 323 -23.37 5.25 -20.17
C ASP A 323 -24.54 4.56 -20.91
N ASP A 324 -24.25 3.59 -21.76
CA ASP A 324 -25.20 2.89 -22.65
C ASP A 324 -26.39 2.22 -21.92
N SER A 325 -26.20 1.84 -20.66
CA SER A 325 -27.21 1.26 -19.78
C SER A 325 -27.99 2.27 -18.93
N ALA A 326 -27.60 3.56 -18.93
CA ALA A 326 -28.22 4.56 -18.08
C ALA A 326 -29.54 5.04 -18.72
N THR A 327 -30.66 4.60 -18.14
CA THR A 327 -31.90 5.38 -18.31
C THR A 327 -31.69 6.65 -17.48
N VAL A 328 -31.28 7.74 -18.11
CA VAL A 328 -31.07 9.00 -17.39
C VAL A 328 -32.42 9.50 -16.90
N ALA A 329 -32.69 9.22 -15.63
CA ALA A 329 -33.98 9.44 -14.99
C ALA A 329 -34.12 10.92 -14.56
N GLY A 330 -34.60 11.76 -15.46
CA GLY A 330 -35.49 12.86 -15.10
C GLY A 330 -36.92 12.31 -15.12
N GLY A 331 -37.74 12.61 -14.11
CA GLY A 331 -39.10 12.06 -13.98
C GLY A 331 -39.91 12.02 -15.29
N GLU A 332 -40.65 10.93 -15.50
CA GLU A 332 -41.56 10.59 -16.62
C GLU A 332 -41.07 10.75 -18.09
N ALA A 333 -39.92 11.38 -18.35
CA ALA A 333 -39.34 11.49 -19.69
C ALA A 333 -37.82 11.26 -19.65
N THR A 334 -37.34 10.25 -20.38
CA THR A 334 -35.91 9.98 -20.56
C THR A 334 -35.24 11.20 -21.20
N ILE A 335 -34.46 11.96 -20.44
CA ILE A 335 -33.76 13.17 -20.92
C ILE A 335 -32.66 12.76 -21.92
N PHE A 336 -31.97 11.65 -21.65
CA PHE A 336 -30.95 11.09 -22.53
C PHE A 336 -31.18 9.59 -22.75
N SER A 337 -30.94 9.15 -23.98
CA SER A 337 -31.03 7.77 -24.47
C SER A 337 -30.04 7.60 -25.62
N THR A 338 -29.67 6.36 -25.94
CA THR A 338 -28.85 6.05 -27.13
C THR A 338 -29.48 6.51 -28.45
N SER A 339 -30.79 6.85 -28.44
CA SER A 339 -31.52 7.35 -29.61
C SER A 339 -31.42 8.86 -29.80
N ASN A 340 -30.96 9.63 -28.80
CA ASN A 340 -30.92 11.09 -28.85
C ASN A 340 -29.63 11.71 -28.28
N ALA A 341 -28.68 10.91 -27.75
CA ALA A 341 -27.41 11.38 -27.23
C ALA A 341 -26.28 10.35 -27.41
N THR A 342 -25.04 10.84 -27.52
CA THR A 342 -23.84 10.00 -27.45
C THR A 342 -23.57 9.65 -25.99
N LEU A 343 -23.70 8.37 -25.64
CA LEU A 343 -23.51 7.85 -24.28
C LEU A 343 -22.16 7.11 -24.11
N THR A 344 -21.21 7.34 -25.01
CA THR A 344 -19.84 6.86 -24.86
C THR A 344 -19.05 7.75 -23.91
N THR A 345 -17.99 7.20 -23.36
CA THR A 345 -17.14 7.84 -22.36
C THR A 345 -15.70 7.87 -22.85
N THR A 346 -15.00 8.96 -22.54
CA THR A 346 -13.58 9.09 -22.81
C THR A 346 -12.77 8.48 -21.66
N ASP A 347 -11.86 7.58 -22.00
CA ASP A 347 -10.95 6.97 -21.04
C ASP A 347 -9.91 7.97 -20.47
N ASP A 348 -9.31 7.61 -19.34
CA ASP A 348 -8.28 8.39 -18.67
C ASP A 348 -6.88 7.89 -19.05
N SER A 349 -6.13 8.68 -19.81
CA SER A 349 -4.71 8.38 -20.08
C SER A 349 -3.85 8.74 -18.88
N ILE A 350 -3.20 7.74 -18.30
CA ILE A 350 -2.27 7.88 -17.18
C ILE A 350 -0.84 7.81 -17.71
N ALA A 351 -0.06 8.87 -17.48
CA ALA A 351 1.33 8.93 -17.92
C ALA A 351 2.23 7.97 -17.12
N ALA A 352 3.32 7.55 -17.75
CA ALA A 352 4.36 6.76 -17.09
C ALA A 352 4.96 7.54 -15.92
N ARG A 353 5.44 6.81 -14.91
CA ARG A 353 5.90 7.36 -13.63
C ARG A 353 7.03 6.51 -13.06
N SER A 354 8.07 7.16 -12.59
CA SER A 354 9.09 6.54 -11.73
C SER A 354 8.78 6.80 -10.27
N VAL A 355 8.89 5.76 -9.44
CA VAL A 355 8.66 5.78 -8.00
C VAL A 355 9.90 5.22 -7.33
N THR A 356 10.51 6.01 -6.46
CA THR A 356 11.64 5.61 -5.62
C THR A 356 11.22 5.59 -4.15
N SER A 357 11.68 4.56 -3.43
CA SER A 357 11.59 4.46 -1.98
C SER A 357 12.98 4.20 -1.40
N GLU A 358 13.47 5.12 -0.57
CA GLU A 358 14.72 5.01 0.16
C GLU A 358 14.44 4.94 1.67
N THR A 359 15.17 4.06 2.36
CA THR A 359 15.15 4.03 3.82
C THR A 359 16.54 3.88 4.39
N MET A 360 16.88 4.74 5.34
CA MET A 360 18.03 4.62 6.22
C MET A 360 17.59 4.20 7.61
N SER A 361 18.08 3.07 8.10
CA SER A 361 17.72 2.51 9.39
C SER A 361 18.91 2.48 10.33
N VAL A 362 18.69 2.84 11.59
CA VAL A 362 19.60 2.52 12.69
C VAL A 362 18.85 1.66 13.69
N GLY A 363 19.37 0.46 13.93
CA GLY A 363 18.68 -0.56 14.73
C GLY A 363 19.55 -1.21 15.78
N LEU A 364 18.88 -1.85 16.73
CA LEU A 364 19.45 -2.63 17.80
C LEU A 364 18.69 -3.95 17.90
N ASN A 365 19.40 -5.07 17.77
CA ASN A 365 18.88 -6.39 18.08
C ASN A 365 19.50 -6.90 19.38
N ILE A 366 18.67 -7.35 20.31
CA ILE A 366 19.10 -7.98 21.56
C ILE A 366 18.56 -9.40 21.57
N SER A 367 19.44 -10.39 21.70
CA SER A 367 19.07 -11.80 21.71
C SER A 367 19.69 -12.55 22.88
N ALA A 368 19.07 -13.67 23.25
CA ALA A 368 19.57 -14.58 24.26
C ALA A 368 19.69 -16.00 23.72
N ASN A 369 20.91 -16.53 23.65
CA ASN A 369 21.18 -17.89 23.22
C ASN A 369 20.85 -18.89 24.34
N LEU A 370 19.73 -19.60 24.19
CA LEU A 370 19.27 -20.66 25.10
C LEU A 370 19.56 -22.06 24.53
N GLY A 371 20.52 -22.18 23.62
CA GLY A 371 20.91 -23.43 22.96
C GLY A 371 20.16 -23.62 21.65
N LYS A 372 19.05 -24.36 21.67
CA LYS A 372 18.23 -24.62 20.46
C LYS A 372 17.21 -23.53 20.16
N VAL A 373 17.09 -22.55 21.05
CA VAL A 373 16.09 -21.49 20.96
C VAL A 373 16.80 -20.17 21.29
N VAL A 374 16.57 -19.17 20.47
CA VAL A 374 17.17 -17.83 20.58
C VAL A 374 16.05 -16.80 20.47
N PRO A 375 15.40 -16.43 21.59
CA PRO A 375 14.52 -15.27 21.60
C PRO A 375 15.32 -14.00 21.34
N TYR A 376 14.68 -13.05 20.66
CA TYR A 376 15.26 -11.74 20.38
C TYR A 376 14.20 -10.65 20.34
N ILE A 377 14.66 -9.41 20.54
CA ILE A 377 13.89 -8.19 20.39
C ILE A 377 14.68 -7.30 19.44
N VAL A 378 13.98 -6.64 18.53
CA VAL A 378 14.54 -5.67 17.59
C VAL A 378 13.85 -4.33 17.74
N MET A 379 14.64 -3.27 17.66
CA MET A 379 14.16 -1.91 17.58
C MET A 379 14.95 -1.19 16.50
N SER A 380 14.29 -0.42 15.64
CA SER A 380 14.96 0.49 14.70
C SER A 380 14.26 1.82 14.62
N TYR A 381 15.06 2.83 14.31
CA TYR A 381 14.60 4.13 13.85
C TYR A 381 14.95 4.22 12.37
N ASP A 382 13.93 4.50 11.56
CA ASP A 382 13.99 4.48 10.12
C ASP A 382 13.71 5.89 9.61
N SER A 383 14.60 6.44 8.80
CA SER A 383 14.38 7.67 8.04
C SER A 383 14.00 7.26 6.62
N GLU A 384 12.83 7.69 6.18
CA GLU A 384 12.19 7.29 4.93
C GLU A 384 12.08 8.50 4.00
N ASP A 385 12.57 8.35 2.77
CA ASP A 385 12.32 9.30 1.68
C ASP A 385 11.70 8.53 0.52
N THR A 386 10.49 8.91 0.11
CA THR A 386 9.81 8.24 -0.99
C THR A 386 9.16 9.24 -1.92
N THR A 387 8.92 8.81 -3.16
CA THR A 387 8.26 9.64 -4.17
C THR A 387 6.90 10.07 -3.66
N LYS A 388 6.73 11.38 -3.50
CA LYS A 388 5.51 11.98 -2.95
C LYS A 388 4.31 11.69 -3.85
N ALA A 389 3.17 11.47 -3.21
CA ALA A 389 1.90 11.36 -3.90
C ALA A 389 1.61 12.62 -4.73
N ALA A 390 1.05 12.42 -5.94
CA ALA A 390 0.70 13.49 -6.87
C ALA A 390 -0.80 13.46 -7.16
N TYR A 391 -1.50 14.52 -6.75
CA TYR A 391 -2.96 14.59 -6.82
C TYR A 391 -3.43 15.46 -7.98
N LYS A 392 -4.59 15.11 -8.55
CA LYS A 392 -5.30 15.99 -9.47
C LYS A 392 -5.86 17.19 -8.70
N ALA A 393 -5.79 18.36 -9.30
CA ALA A 393 -6.43 19.56 -8.78
C ALA A 393 -7.94 19.56 -9.10
N GLU A 394 -8.74 20.17 -8.24
CA GLU A 394 -10.17 20.41 -8.51
C GLU A 394 -10.36 21.34 -9.71
N VAL A 395 -11.45 21.15 -10.45
CA VAL A 395 -11.79 21.96 -11.63
C VAL A 395 -12.49 23.27 -11.24
N GLY A 396 -13.20 23.28 -10.10
CA GLY A 396 -13.78 24.47 -9.48
C GLY A 396 -13.25 24.67 -8.06
N THR A 397 -13.18 25.92 -7.60
CA THR A 397 -12.85 26.23 -6.20
C THR A 397 -14.11 26.10 -5.35
N ASP A 398 -14.14 25.17 -4.40
CA ASP A 398 -15.20 25.09 -3.37
C ASP A 398 -15.02 26.16 -2.25
N GLY A 399 -13.91 26.90 -2.30
CA GLY A 399 -13.50 27.90 -1.32
C GLY A 399 -12.25 27.51 -0.53
N ASN A 400 -11.65 26.34 -0.78
CA ASN A 400 -10.58 25.78 0.03
C ASN A 400 -9.34 25.35 -0.79
N ASN A 401 -8.70 26.26 -1.54
CA ASN A 401 -7.54 26.02 -2.43
C ASN A 401 -6.23 25.44 -1.79
N SER A 402 -6.30 24.60 -0.77
CA SER A 402 -5.16 23.99 -0.11
C SER A 402 -5.46 22.55 0.33
N GLU A 403 -5.94 21.69 -0.59
CA GLU A 403 -6.00 20.23 -0.39
C GLU A 403 -4.66 19.53 -0.65
N THR A 404 -3.54 20.12 -0.24
CA THR A 404 -2.19 19.55 -0.43
C THR A 404 -1.57 19.11 0.89
N ALA A 405 -1.96 17.94 1.37
CA ALA A 405 -1.14 17.16 2.26
C ALA A 405 -0.86 15.82 1.56
N ALA A 406 0.27 15.73 0.86
CA ALA A 406 0.84 14.44 0.48
C ALA A 406 1.34 13.72 1.72
N SER A 407 1.43 12.38 1.69
CA SER A 407 2.09 11.63 2.76
C SER A 407 3.46 12.24 3.06
N ASN A 408 3.69 12.59 4.33
CA ASN A 408 4.94 13.15 4.79
C ASN A 408 5.83 12.02 5.28
N TYR A 409 6.46 11.35 4.33
CA TYR A 409 7.55 10.43 4.60
C TYR A 409 8.64 11.20 5.36
N SER A 410 8.93 10.77 6.57
CA SER A 410 10.04 11.34 7.33
C SER A 410 10.71 10.26 8.14
N ASN A 411 10.07 9.80 9.20
CA ASN A 411 10.67 8.89 10.15
C ASN A 411 9.62 7.91 10.69
N SER A 412 10.05 6.67 10.90
CA SER A 412 9.27 5.63 11.55
C SER A 412 10.13 4.91 12.59
N VAL A 413 9.47 4.24 13.53
CA VAL A 413 10.07 3.42 14.56
C VAL A 413 9.50 2.03 14.42
N THR A 414 10.38 1.07 14.19
CA THR A 414 10.03 -0.35 14.18
C THR A 414 10.34 -0.96 15.54
N ILE A 415 9.37 -1.65 16.13
CA ILE A 415 9.56 -2.44 17.35
C ILE A 415 9.03 -3.84 17.08
N GLY A 416 9.85 -4.85 17.34
CA GLY A 416 9.44 -6.23 17.14
C GLY A 416 10.26 -7.20 17.96
N GLY A 417 9.97 -8.48 17.76
CA GLY A 417 10.69 -9.55 18.40
C GLY A 417 10.31 -10.89 17.80
N GLY A 418 11.05 -11.90 18.21
CA GLY A 418 10.84 -13.22 17.66
C GLY A 418 11.62 -14.28 18.40
N VAL A 419 11.51 -15.49 17.87
CA VAL A 419 12.22 -16.66 18.37
C VAL A 419 12.79 -17.40 17.19
N ASN A 420 14.12 -17.52 17.16
CA ASN A 420 14.81 -18.44 16.25
C ASN A 420 14.98 -19.79 16.94
N PHE A 421 14.85 -20.87 16.20
CA PHE A 421 14.98 -22.23 16.71
C PHE A 421 15.78 -23.13 15.78
N MET A 422 16.35 -24.19 16.35
CA MET A 422 17.10 -25.22 15.63
C MET A 422 16.50 -26.61 15.92
N LEU A 423 16.10 -27.30 14.85
CA LEU A 423 15.57 -28.67 14.87
C LEU A 423 16.62 -29.64 14.32
N GLY A 424 17.37 -30.27 15.22
CA GLY A 424 18.49 -31.11 14.83
C GLY A 424 19.69 -30.29 14.36
N SER A 425 20.50 -30.84 13.46
CA SER A 425 21.72 -30.20 12.94
C SER A 425 21.55 -29.51 11.59
N HIS A 426 20.43 -29.76 10.89
CA HIS A 426 20.25 -29.33 9.50
C HIS A 426 19.07 -28.38 9.32
N ILE A 427 18.14 -28.29 10.28
CA ILE A 427 16.95 -27.44 10.15
C ILE A 427 17.03 -26.31 11.16
N THR A 428 16.93 -25.08 10.65
CA THR A 428 16.76 -23.87 11.46
C THR A 428 15.50 -23.15 11.00
N GLY A 429 14.89 -22.38 11.89
CA GLY A 429 13.70 -21.60 11.55
C GLY A 429 13.48 -20.49 12.56
N GLY A 430 12.47 -19.67 12.32
CA GLY A 430 12.12 -18.59 13.21
C GLY A 430 10.72 -18.07 12.97
N VAL A 431 10.17 -17.42 13.99
CA VAL A 431 8.93 -16.65 13.90
C VAL A 431 9.20 -15.27 14.49
N ARG A 432 8.70 -14.24 13.81
CA ARG A 432 8.85 -12.84 14.22
C ARG A 432 7.55 -12.08 14.04
N ALA A 433 7.33 -11.10 14.90
CA ALA A 433 6.24 -10.15 14.79
C ALA A 433 6.68 -8.78 15.28
N GLY A 434 6.02 -7.74 14.83
CA GLY A 434 6.31 -6.38 15.25
C GLY A 434 5.35 -5.37 14.66
N SER A 435 5.64 -4.11 14.93
CA SER A 435 4.92 -2.98 14.38
C SER A 435 5.87 -1.88 13.93
N ILE A 436 5.43 -1.12 12.94
CA ILE A 436 6.06 0.11 12.46
C ILE A 436 5.11 1.25 12.78
N THR A 437 5.58 2.22 13.56
CA THR A 437 4.79 3.34 14.09
C THR A 437 5.61 4.63 14.05
N GLY A 438 5.04 5.75 14.52
CA GLY A 438 5.77 7.00 14.67
C GLY A 438 5.69 7.94 13.46
N ARG A 439 5.11 7.47 12.35
CA ARG A 439 4.50 8.31 11.33
C ARG A 439 3.10 8.71 11.79
N ASP A 440 2.72 9.96 11.54
CA ASP A 440 1.37 10.45 11.88
C ASP A 440 0.27 9.90 10.95
N ASP A 441 0.67 9.37 9.79
CA ASP A 441 -0.22 8.91 8.72
C ASP A 441 -0.17 7.39 8.47
N TRP A 442 0.65 6.63 9.21
CA TRP A 442 0.93 5.22 8.91
C TRP A 442 1.08 4.36 10.15
N GLU A 443 0.35 3.23 10.17
CA GLU A 443 0.54 2.13 11.11
C GLU A 443 0.62 0.81 10.34
N GLU A 444 1.61 -0.02 10.70
CA GLU A 444 1.79 -1.35 10.13
C GLU A 444 2.07 -2.36 11.23
N ASN A 445 1.37 -3.50 11.19
CA ASN A 445 1.62 -4.64 12.05
C ASN A 445 1.99 -5.85 11.18
N TYR A 446 3.05 -6.57 11.52
CA TYR A 446 3.53 -7.67 10.70
C TYR A 446 3.81 -8.93 11.51
N MET A 447 3.68 -10.08 10.85
CA MET A 447 4.13 -11.38 11.34
C MET A 447 4.75 -12.17 10.19
N SER A 448 5.88 -12.81 10.46
CA SER A 448 6.55 -13.67 9.48
C SER A 448 7.21 -14.88 10.13
N GLY A 449 7.35 -15.93 9.31
CA GLY A 449 8.01 -17.17 9.67
C GLY A 449 9.01 -17.57 8.60
N ASN A 450 10.12 -18.15 9.03
CA ASN A 450 11.13 -18.70 8.12
C ASN A 450 11.53 -20.12 8.50
N ILE A 451 12.04 -20.83 7.51
CA ILE A 451 12.67 -22.14 7.65
C ILE A 451 13.85 -22.24 6.71
N SER A 452 14.91 -22.92 7.16
CA SER A 452 16.14 -23.14 6.42
C SER A 452 16.62 -24.57 6.64
N ILE A 453 17.11 -25.19 5.57
CA ILE A 453 17.65 -26.54 5.52
C ILE A 453 19.08 -26.48 4.97
N GLY A 454 20.06 -26.83 5.80
CA GLY A 454 21.47 -26.90 5.43
C GLY A 454 21.88 -28.31 4.98
N PHE A 455 22.81 -28.36 4.02
CA PHE A 455 23.36 -29.59 3.42
C PHE A 455 24.88 -29.69 3.58
#